data_AF-A0A7W1I9M8-F1
#
_entry.id   AF-A0A7W1I9M8-F1
#
_cell.length_a   1.000
_cell.length_b   1.000
_cell.length_c   1.000
_cell.angle_alpha   90.00
_cell.angle_beta   90.00
_cell.angle_gamma   90.00
#
_symmetry.space_group_name_H-M   'P 1'
#
loop_
_entity.id
_entity.type
_entity.pdbx_description
1 polymer ?
#
loop_
_entity_poly.entity_id
_entity_poly.type
_entity_poly.pdbx_seq_one_letter_code
_entity_poly.pdbx_strand_id
1 'polypeptide(L)'
;MAFEFEDTKPRMSNEEILDDLRRVAGTDRTLTVRAYNQRGRFSSAVVKSRFKSWNTALQAAGLTLSHVREVDDEELWNNIREVWIRLGRQPRRAEMTPSLSRITHSPYVRRFGSWLNALKMFASSNANGLNLNSLVGSTRSLTRSENWVAPPSPKR
;
A
#
# COMPACT_ATOMS: atom_id res chain seq x y z
N MET A 1 6.49 -59.80 17.79
CA MET A 1 5.92 -58.54 17.28
C MET A 1 6.98 -57.46 17.32
N ALA A 2 7.32 -56.85 16.19
CA ALA A 2 8.10 -55.62 16.16
C ALA A 2 7.12 -54.44 16.09
N PHE A 3 7.28 -53.47 16.98
CA PHE A 3 6.54 -52.21 16.94
C PHE A 3 7.47 -51.18 16.30
N GLU A 4 7.23 -50.85 15.03
CA GLU A 4 7.95 -49.77 14.36
C GLU A 4 7.25 -48.44 14.65
N PHE A 5 8.03 -47.46 15.10
CA PHE A 5 7.58 -46.08 15.25
C PHE A 5 7.72 -45.39 13.90
N GLU A 6 6.58 -45.15 13.26
CA GLU A 6 6.53 -44.37 12.03
C GLU A 6 6.43 -42.87 12.39
N ASP A 7 7.57 -42.18 12.41
CA ASP A 7 7.65 -40.71 12.55
C ASP A 7 7.17 -40.01 11.28
N THR A 8 5.94 -40.28 10.86
CA THR A 8 5.28 -39.52 9.81
C THR A 8 4.63 -38.31 10.46
N LYS A 9 5.44 -37.32 10.87
CA LYS A 9 4.91 -35.95 10.87
C LYS A 9 4.38 -35.71 9.46
N PRO A 10 3.05 -35.61 9.24
CA PRO A 10 2.54 -35.45 7.89
C PRO A 10 3.22 -34.22 7.33
N ARG A 11 3.84 -34.34 6.15
CA ARG A 11 4.31 -33.18 5.41
C ARG A 11 3.08 -32.34 5.14
N MET A 12 2.86 -31.34 5.99
CA MET A 12 1.76 -30.39 5.88
C MET A 12 1.72 -29.89 4.45
N SER A 13 0.64 -30.23 3.76
CA SER A 13 0.45 -29.84 2.37
C SER A 13 -0.01 -28.39 2.31
N ASN A 14 0.22 -27.74 1.16
CA ASN A 14 -0.31 -26.39 0.95
C ASN A 14 -1.84 -26.40 1.05
N GLU A 15 -2.50 -27.43 0.52
CA GLU A 15 -3.95 -27.59 0.56
C GLU A 15 -4.51 -27.62 1.99
N GLU A 16 -3.89 -28.37 2.91
CA GLU A 16 -4.31 -28.40 4.32
C GLU A 16 -4.24 -27.02 4.99
N ILE A 17 -3.25 -26.21 4.64
CA ILE A 17 -3.13 -24.84 5.15
C ILE A 17 -4.25 -23.96 4.57
N LEU A 18 -4.55 -24.09 3.27
CA LEU A 18 -5.60 -23.32 2.63
C LEU A 18 -6.99 -23.69 3.18
N ASP A 19 -7.23 -24.97 3.44
CA ASP A 19 -8.49 -25.44 4.03
C ASP A 19 -8.65 -24.98 5.48
N ASP A 20 -7.58 -24.98 6.27
CA ASP A 20 -7.64 -24.43 7.63
C ASP A 20 -7.89 -22.91 7.62
N LEU A 21 -7.28 -22.17 6.69
CA LEU A 21 -7.55 -20.74 6.50
C LEU A 21 -9.03 -20.50 6.17
N ARG A 22 -9.59 -21.25 5.22
CA ARG A 22 -11.03 -21.16 4.84
C ARG A 22 -11.93 -21.50 6.03
N ARG A 23 -11.61 -22.58 6.76
CA ARG A 23 -12.35 -23.03 7.95
C ARG A 23 -12.41 -21.94 9.02
N VAL A 24 -11.28 -21.29 9.31
CA VAL A 24 -11.22 -20.26 10.36
C VAL A 24 -11.87 -18.95 9.92
N ALA A 25 -11.79 -18.61 8.64
CA ALA A 25 -12.44 -17.43 8.09
C ALA A 25 -13.97 -17.55 8.06
N GLY A 26 -14.50 -18.77 7.95
CA GLY A 26 -15.93 -19.03 7.92
C GLY A 26 -16.63 -18.30 6.77
N THR A 27 -17.86 -17.83 7.03
CA THR A 27 -18.70 -17.12 6.05
C THR A 27 -18.24 -15.69 5.75
N ASP A 28 -17.50 -15.07 6.66
CA ASP A 28 -17.11 -13.65 6.54
C ASP A 28 -16.02 -13.44 5.49
N ARG A 29 -15.34 -14.52 5.06
CA ARG A 29 -14.21 -14.54 4.13
C ARG A 29 -13.04 -13.63 4.51
N THR A 30 -13.09 -12.95 5.66
CA THR A 30 -12.01 -12.09 6.17
C THR A 30 -11.29 -12.79 7.30
N LEU A 31 -9.95 -12.74 7.31
CA LEU A 31 -9.17 -13.39 8.35
C LEU A 31 -7.92 -12.58 8.71
N THR A 32 -7.90 -12.07 9.95
CA THR A 32 -6.72 -11.38 10.49
C THR A 32 -5.70 -12.40 11.01
N VAL A 33 -4.42 -12.02 11.00
CA VAL A 33 -3.33 -12.83 11.58
C VAL A 33 -3.62 -13.17 13.05
N ARG A 34 -4.14 -12.20 13.81
CA ARG A 34 -4.46 -12.38 15.24
C ARG A 34 -5.58 -13.39 15.43
N ALA A 35 -6.67 -13.29 14.65
CA ALA A 35 -7.78 -14.22 14.72
C ALA A 35 -7.35 -15.64 14.33
N TYR A 36 -6.53 -15.78 13.29
CA TYR A 36 -6.02 -17.08 12.88
C TYR A 36 -5.09 -17.72 13.90
N ASN A 37 -4.15 -16.97 14.49
CA ASN A 37 -3.27 -17.53 15.53
C ASN A 37 -4.04 -18.01 16.78
N GLN A 38 -5.28 -17.57 17.00
CA GLN A 38 -6.12 -18.02 18.11
C GLN A 38 -6.96 -19.26 17.78
N ARG A 39 -7.31 -19.49 16.51
CA ARG A 39 -8.34 -20.46 16.08
C ARG A 39 -7.85 -21.48 15.04
N GLY A 40 -6.72 -21.19 14.38
CA GLY A 40 -6.10 -22.02 13.36
C GLY A 40 -5.30 -23.17 13.94
N ARG A 41 -5.17 -24.24 13.17
CA ARG A 41 -4.28 -25.37 13.48
C ARG A 41 -2.82 -25.02 13.29
N PHE A 42 -2.52 -24.03 12.44
CA PHE A 42 -1.16 -23.65 12.10
C PHE A 42 -0.82 -22.24 12.59
N SER A 43 0.46 -21.98 12.83
CA SER A 43 0.90 -20.62 13.13
C SER A 43 0.99 -19.77 11.87
N SER A 44 0.71 -18.48 11.99
CA SER A 44 0.91 -17.52 10.89
C SER A 44 2.34 -17.49 10.34
N ALA A 45 3.35 -17.92 11.12
CA ALA A 45 4.73 -18.05 10.66
C ALA A 45 4.88 -19.19 9.63
N VAL A 46 4.22 -20.34 9.86
CA VAL A 46 4.20 -21.46 8.90
C VAL A 46 3.51 -21.04 7.61
N VAL A 47 2.36 -20.36 7.73
CA VAL A 47 1.61 -19.85 6.57
C VAL A 47 2.46 -18.88 5.74
N LYS A 48 3.11 -17.91 6.38
CA LYS A 48 3.99 -16.95 5.68
C LYS A 48 5.20 -17.61 5.04
N SER A 49 5.81 -18.59 5.69
CA SER A 49 6.97 -19.31 5.16
C SER A 49 6.60 -20.08 3.87
N ARG A 50 5.45 -20.77 3.88
CA ARG A 50 4.98 -21.57 2.74
C ARG A 50 4.50 -20.74 1.56
N PHE A 51 3.73 -19.69 1.83
CA PHE A 51 3.09 -18.87 0.79
C PHE A 51 3.81 -17.55 0.53
N LYS A 52 5.03 -17.37 1.09
CA LYS A 52 5.86 -16.15 1.08
C LYS A 52 5.25 -14.97 1.85
N SER A 53 3.93 -14.83 1.89
CA SER A 53 3.24 -13.79 2.66
C SER A 53 1.86 -14.25 3.14
N TRP A 54 1.33 -13.55 4.15
CA TRP A 54 -0.03 -13.79 4.65
C TRP A 54 -1.09 -13.48 3.59
N ASN A 55 -0.91 -12.39 2.84
CA ASN A 55 -1.85 -11.99 1.80
C ASN A 55 -1.87 -12.98 0.64
N THR A 56 -0.72 -13.50 0.24
CA THR A 56 -0.64 -14.55 -0.78
C THR A 56 -1.36 -15.83 -0.35
N ALA A 57 -1.27 -16.19 0.93
CA ALA A 57 -2.02 -17.33 1.48
C ALA A 57 -3.53 -17.10 1.48
N LEU A 58 -3.99 -15.90 1.87
CA LEU A 58 -5.40 -15.53 1.81
C LEU A 58 -5.93 -15.53 0.36
N GLN A 59 -5.16 -15.01 -0.60
CA GLN A 59 -5.50 -15.06 -2.03
C GLN A 59 -5.64 -16.50 -2.53
N ALA A 60 -4.67 -17.37 -2.22
CA ALA A 60 -4.71 -18.78 -2.58
C ALA A 60 -5.91 -19.51 -1.92
N ALA A 61 -6.32 -19.07 -0.73
CA ALA A 61 -7.49 -19.58 -0.04
C ALA A 61 -8.83 -19.01 -0.57
N GLY A 62 -8.79 -18.04 -1.50
CA GLY A 62 -9.98 -17.34 -1.98
C GLY A 62 -10.61 -16.42 -0.93
N LEU A 63 -9.84 -15.98 0.05
CA LEU A 63 -10.26 -15.13 1.15
C LEU A 63 -10.01 -13.66 0.86
N THR A 64 -10.88 -12.82 1.42
CA THR A 64 -10.73 -11.37 1.42
C THR A 64 -9.52 -11.00 2.26
N LEU A 65 -8.59 -10.32 1.62
CA LEU A 65 -7.38 -9.82 2.21
C LEU A 65 -7.69 -8.86 3.39
N SER A 66 -7.26 -9.25 4.59
CA SER A 66 -7.47 -8.48 5.82
C SER A 66 -6.88 -7.07 5.77
N HIS A 67 -5.89 -6.85 4.91
CA HIS A 67 -5.35 -5.53 4.56
C HIS A 67 -4.89 -5.53 3.09
N VAL A 68 -5.82 -5.39 2.12
CA VAL A 68 -5.45 -4.79 0.83
C VAL A 68 -5.39 -3.30 1.06
N ARG A 69 -4.20 -2.75 1.12
CA ARG A 69 -3.92 -1.45 0.48
C ARG A 69 -2.43 -1.44 0.14
N GLU A 70 -2.03 -2.33 -0.77
CA GLU A 70 -1.08 -1.82 -1.76
C GLU A 70 -1.87 -0.81 -2.57
N VAL A 71 -1.89 0.43 -2.08
CA VAL A 71 -2.35 1.57 -2.86
C VAL A 71 -1.47 1.56 -4.11
N ASP A 72 -2.09 1.40 -5.27
CA ASP A 72 -1.36 1.43 -6.53
C ASP A 72 -0.76 2.83 -6.76
N ASP A 73 0.19 2.91 -7.68
CA ASP A 73 0.90 4.16 -7.92
C ASP A 73 -0.06 5.25 -8.43
N GLU A 74 -1.10 4.88 -9.19
CA GLU A 74 -2.10 5.81 -9.73
C GLU A 74 -2.96 6.44 -8.62
N GLU A 75 -3.39 5.65 -7.66
CA GLU A 75 -4.15 6.09 -6.49
C GLU A 75 -3.29 6.99 -5.59
N LEU A 76 -1.98 6.70 -5.47
CA LEU A 76 -1.01 7.58 -4.82
C LEU A 76 -0.88 8.92 -5.56
N TRP A 77 -0.84 8.92 -6.89
CA TRP A 77 -0.78 10.12 -7.72
C TRP A 77 -2.06 10.95 -7.66
N ASN A 78 -3.22 10.32 -7.75
CA ASN A 78 -4.51 10.99 -7.62
C ASN A 78 -4.65 11.69 -6.26
N ASN A 79 -4.25 11.02 -5.17
CA ASN A 79 -4.26 11.65 -3.86
C ASN A 79 -3.26 12.82 -3.75
N ILE A 80 -2.06 12.75 -4.34
CA ILE A 80 -1.15 13.91 -4.41
C ILE A 80 -1.81 15.07 -5.18
N ARG A 81 -2.43 14.77 -6.33
CA ARG A 81 -3.09 15.77 -7.19
C ARG A 81 -4.21 16.49 -6.44
N GLU A 82 -5.08 15.77 -5.76
CA GLU A 82 -6.17 16.33 -4.96
C GLU A 82 -5.66 17.27 -3.87
N VAL A 83 -4.66 16.84 -3.10
CA VAL A 83 -4.07 17.66 -2.05
C VAL A 83 -3.40 18.89 -2.64
N TRP A 84 -2.72 18.76 -3.78
CA TRP A 84 -2.07 19.87 -4.47
C TRP A 84 -3.09 20.92 -4.94
N ILE A 85 -4.19 20.50 -5.56
CA ILE A 85 -5.29 21.38 -5.97
C ILE A 85 -5.88 22.11 -4.76
N ARG A 86 -6.14 21.37 -3.68
CA ARG A 86 -6.72 21.92 -2.45
C ARG A 86 -5.81 22.95 -1.77
N LEU A 87 -4.50 22.76 -1.82
CA LEU A 87 -3.52 23.69 -1.26
C LEU A 87 -3.18 24.84 -2.22
N GLY A 88 -3.45 24.71 -3.51
CA GLY A 88 -2.96 25.61 -4.56
C GLY A 88 -1.42 25.61 -4.70
N ARG A 89 -0.73 24.68 -4.04
CA ARG A 89 0.73 24.56 -4.04
C ARG A 89 1.17 23.13 -3.73
N GLN A 90 2.46 22.88 -3.92
CA GLN A 90 3.08 21.60 -3.58
C GLN A 90 2.82 21.19 -2.12
N PRO A 91 2.30 19.97 -1.87
CA PRO A 91 2.13 19.44 -0.53
C PRO A 91 3.47 19.09 0.12
N ARG A 92 3.61 19.43 1.40
CA ARG A 92 4.71 19.01 2.25
C ARG A 92 4.38 17.66 2.88
N ARG A 93 5.41 16.87 3.21
CA ARG A 93 5.25 15.57 3.89
C ARG A 93 4.35 15.67 5.14
N ALA A 94 4.54 16.71 5.93
CA ALA A 94 3.80 16.94 7.18
C ALA A 94 2.31 17.25 6.96
N GLU A 95 1.91 17.59 5.73
CA GLU A 95 0.53 17.92 5.36
C GLU A 95 -0.24 16.69 4.85
N MET A 96 0.46 15.57 4.61
CA MET A 96 -0.16 14.28 4.24
C MET A 96 -0.66 13.54 5.49
N THR A 97 -1.60 14.18 6.18
CA THR A 97 -2.26 13.71 7.40
C THR A 97 -3.75 13.46 7.12
N PRO A 98 -4.44 12.68 7.96
CA PRO A 98 -5.87 12.36 7.75
C PRO A 98 -6.80 13.58 7.66
N SER A 99 -6.37 14.75 8.15
CA SER A 99 -7.14 16.00 8.08
C SER A 99 -7.17 16.62 6.68
N LEU A 100 -6.15 16.38 5.85
CA LEU A 100 -6.01 17.00 4.53
C LEU A 100 -5.93 15.99 3.39
N SER A 101 -5.50 14.76 3.67
CA SER A 101 -5.19 13.73 2.69
C SER A 101 -5.86 12.40 3.03
N ARG A 102 -6.40 11.73 2.02
CA ARG A 102 -6.98 10.37 2.17
C ARG A 102 -5.91 9.32 2.45
N ILE A 103 -4.69 9.57 1.96
CA ILE A 103 -3.54 8.68 2.13
C ILE A 103 -2.46 9.42 2.93
N THR A 104 -1.99 8.80 4.02
CA THR A 104 -0.92 9.39 4.82
C THR A 104 0.42 9.37 4.08
N HIS A 105 1.45 10.02 4.60
CA HIS A 105 2.77 10.00 3.95
C HIS A 105 3.43 8.60 3.90
N SER A 106 3.05 7.66 4.78
CA SER A 106 3.77 6.39 4.96
C SER A 106 3.75 5.48 3.72
N PRO A 107 2.62 5.28 3.01
CA PRO A 107 2.59 4.58 1.73
C PRO A 107 3.58 5.13 0.69
N TYR A 108 3.69 6.45 0.54
CA TYR A 108 4.61 7.09 -0.40
C TYR A 108 6.08 6.81 -0.07
N VAL A 109 6.44 6.92 1.21
CA VAL A 109 7.83 6.65 1.67
C VAL A 109 8.17 5.18 1.49
N ARG A 110 7.24 4.27 1.81
CA ARG A 110 7.46 2.83 1.63
C ARG A 110 7.62 2.45 0.14
N ARG A 111 6.84 3.07 -0.74
CA ARG A 111 6.82 2.75 -2.18
C ARG A 111 7.99 3.38 -2.95
N PHE A 112 8.31 4.64 -2.67
CA PHE A 112 9.27 5.44 -3.45
C PHE A 112 10.55 5.79 -2.67
N GLY A 113 10.71 5.24 -1.46
CA GLY A 113 11.85 5.45 -0.56
C GLY A 113 11.80 6.77 0.21
N SER A 114 11.31 7.86 -0.40
CA SER A 114 11.15 9.16 0.27
C SER A 114 10.00 9.97 -0.31
N TRP A 115 9.50 10.95 0.46
CA TRP A 115 8.47 11.89 -0.01
C TRP A 115 8.96 12.71 -1.22
N LEU A 116 10.23 13.13 -1.21
CA LEU A 116 10.82 13.86 -2.33
C LEU A 116 10.88 12.99 -3.60
N ASN A 117 11.24 11.72 -3.46
CA ASN A 117 11.22 10.79 -4.60
C ASN A 117 9.81 10.55 -5.11
N ALA A 118 8.82 10.42 -4.21
CA ALA A 118 7.42 10.30 -4.60
C ALA A 118 6.97 11.50 -5.46
N LEU A 119 7.34 12.72 -5.08
CA LEU A 119 7.04 13.93 -5.86
C LEU A 119 7.77 13.98 -7.20
N LYS A 120 9.04 13.54 -7.26
CA LYS A 120 9.79 13.43 -8.53
C LYS A 120 9.13 12.44 -9.47
N MET A 121 8.80 11.25 -8.97
CA MET A 121 8.12 10.21 -9.75
C MET A 121 6.73 10.67 -10.20
N PHE A 122 5.97 11.34 -9.34
CA PHE A 122 4.70 11.98 -9.70
C PHE A 122 4.89 13.00 -10.84
N ALA A 123 5.85 13.91 -10.72
CA ALA A 123 6.12 14.92 -11.74
C ALA A 123 6.56 14.29 -13.07
N SER A 124 7.44 13.27 -13.04
CA SER A 124 7.87 12.54 -14.23
C SER A 124 6.75 11.73 -14.87
N SER A 125 5.90 11.09 -14.06
CA SER A 125 4.72 10.35 -14.54
C SER A 125 3.66 11.29 -15.14
N ASN A 126 3.58 12.52 -14.67
CA ASN A 126 2.61 13.52 -15.10
C ASN A 126 3.20 14.54 -16.10
N ALA A 127 4.47 14.40 -16.50
CA ALA A 127 5.17 15.26 -17.46
C ALA A 127 4.60 15.18 -18.89
N ASN A 128 3.71 14.21 -19.17
CA ASN A 128 2.91 14.17 -20.40
C ASN A 128 1.55 14.89 -20.27
N GLY A 129 1.22 15.49 -19.12
CA GLY A 129 -0.13 16.04 -18.86
C GLY A 129 -0.24 17.20 -17.87
N LEU A 130 0.85 17.74 -17.32
CA LEU A 130 0.80 18.93 -16.46
C LEU A 130 0.70 20.23 -17.26
N ASN A 131 -0.41 20.41 -17.96
CA ASN A 131 -0.88 21.75 -18.24
C ASN A 131 -1.68 22.23 -17.02
N LEU A 132 -0.99 22.83 -16.04
CA LEU A 132 -1.63 23.40 -14.85
C LEU A 132 -2.55 24.61 -15.19
N ASN A 133 -2.48 25.14 -16.42
CA ASN A 133 -3.34 26.23 -16.87
C ASN A 133 -4.73 25.77 -17.34
N SER A 134 -4.95 24.48 -17.64
CA SER A 134 -6.26 23.99 -18.08
C SER A 134 -7.24 23.68 -16.93
N LEU A 135 -6.74 23.59 -15.70
CA LEU A 135 -7.54 23.30 -14.49
C LEU A 135 -7.84 24.54 -13.64
N VAL A 136 -7.18 25.67 -13.93
CA VAL A 136 -7.47 26.98 -13.30
C VAL A 136 -8.25 27.86 -14.28
N GLY A 137 -9.32 27.30 -14.83
CA GLY A 137 -10.35 28.10 -15.48
C GLY A 137 -11.09 28.92 -14.43
N SER A 138 -10.84 30.23 -14.41
CA SER A 138 -11.51 31.24 -13.57
C SER A 138 -10.91 31.50 -12.19
N THR A 139 -9.72 32.13 -12.16
CA THR A 139 -9.50 33.34 -11.36
C THR A 139 -8.38 34.18 -11.96
N ARG A 140 -8.78 35.20 -12.71
CA ARG A 140 -8.11 36.46 -13.07
C ARG A 140 -6.60 36.59 -12.83
N SER A 141 -5.89 36.65 -13.96
CA SER A 141 -4.87 37.64 -14.31
C SER A 141 -3.88 38.08 -13.23
N LEU A 142 -2.67 37.53 -13.27
CA LEU A 142 -1.46 38.36 -13.15
C LEU A 142 -0.32 37.73 -13.96
N THR A 143 0.05 38.46 -15.00
CA THR A 143 1.20 38.28 -15.87
C THR A 143 2.50 38.20 -15.06
N ARG A 144 3.39 37.28 -15.40
CA ARG A 144 4.68 37.57 -16.05
C ARG A 144 5.52 36.29 -16.12
N SER A 145 5.97 36.02 -17.33
CA SER A 145 7.01 35.08 -17.71
C SER A 145 8.28 35.28 -16.88
N GLU A 146 8.74 34.25 -16.18
CA GLU A 146 10.14 34.19 -15.72
C GLU A 146 10.54 32.73 -15.49
N ASN A 147 11.66 32.35 -16.11
CA ASN A 147 12.28 31.04 -16.04
C ASN A 147 12.47 30.59 -14.59
N TRP A 148 11.94 29.42 -14.24
CA TRP A 148 12.13 28.81 -12.94
C TRP A 148 13.60 28.44 -12.74
N VAL A 149 14.29 29.19 -11.87
CA VAL A 149 15.59 28.81 -11.27
C VAL A 149 15.30 28.34 -9.85
N ALA A 150 15.69 27.10 -9.54
CA ALA A 150 15.46 26.50 -8.24
C ALA A 150 16.16 27.32 -7.12
N PRO A 151 15.48 27.68 -6.02
CA PRO A 151 16.11 28.39 -4.92
C PRO A 151 17.09 27.47 -4.16
N PRO A 152 18.22 28.00 -3.66
CA PRO A 152 19.19 27.21 -2.92
C PRO A 152 18.58 26.71 -1.60
N SER A 153 18.85 25.43 -1.30
CA SER A 153 18.40 24.74 -0.11
C SER A 153 18.68 25.54 1.17
N PRO A 154 17.74 25.62 2.14
CA PRO A 154 18.02 26.27 3.41
C PRO A 154 19.07 25.45 4.18
N LYS A 155 20.18 26.10 4.53
CA LYS A 155 21.16 25.56 5.49
C LYS A 155 20.48 25.46 6.87
N ARG A 156 20.79 24.38 7.56
CA ARG A 156 20.32 24.06 8.93
C ARG A 156 20.56 25.21 9.90
#